data_AF-A0A820P8G9-F1
#
_entry.id   AF-A0A820P8G9-F1
#
_cell.length_a   1.000
_cell.length_b   1.000
_cell.length_c   1.000
_cell.angle_alpha   90.00
_cell.angle_beta   90.00
_cell.angle_gamma   90.00
#
_symmetry.space_group_name_H-M   'P 1'
#
loop_
_entity.id
_entity.type
_entity.pdbx_description
1 polymer ?
#
loop_
_entity_poly.entity_id
_entity_poly.type
_entity_poly.pdbx_seq_one_letter_code
_entity_poly.pdbx_strand_id
1 'polypeptide(L)'
;MFVASNTDTLKCPITCELFREPVTGQDGHTYERDAIIAWLQKAGTSPIAGDPMTIDSLRPNHVVKQLVDEFKSSSLQKHFLFKFGIDIRKAGRRPIFQTQGKYIYRAEWISKPGPDVVLLKIEGAKANREAAYYVQLGSHPHIVHTYGMVENDFNALMLVQEYATEGDLAHLLKENEFQPPQLVLLEIFLQIIDAMVYLANYGIVHGDLACRNVLVFRLHNSNPQENLVKLTDFGLTRASTLYSVV
;
A
#
# COMPACT_ATOMS: atom_id res chain seq x y z
N MET A 1 -9.86 -20.28 -1.38
CA MET A 1 -10.60 -19.99 -0.14
C MET A 1 -10.34 -18.53 0.19
N PHE A 2 -11.35 -17.68 0.05
CA PHE A 2 -11.24 -16.23 0.14
C PHE A 2 -10.80 -15.80 1.55
N VAL A 3 -9.75 -14.99 1.64
CA VAL A 3 -9.50 -14.17 2.85
C VAL A 3 -9.85 -12.76 2.45
N ALA A 4 -11.09 -12.34 2.72
CA ALA A 4 -11.44 -10.93 2.70
C ALA A 4 -10.40 -10.19 3.59
N SER A 5 -9.93 -9.02 3.17
CA SER A 5 -9.04 -8.22 4.01
C SER A 5 -9.69 -8.07 5.38
N ASN A 6 -9.06 -8.65 6.41
CA ASN A 6 -9.58 -8.84 7.77
C ASN A 6 -9.86 -7.52 8.53
N THR A 7 -9.92 -6.39 7.82
CA THR A 7 -10.08 -5.03 8.34
C THR A 7 -11.48 -4.46 8.08
N ASP A 8 -12.26 -5.04 7.17
CA ASP A 8 -13.64 -4.59 6.94
C ASP A 8 -14.57 -4.92 8.12
N THR A 9 -14.26 -5.97 8.88
CA THR A 9 -14.92 -6.31 10.16
C THR A 9 -14.59 -5.34 11.30
N LEU A 10 -13.55 -4.50 11.12
CA LEU A 10 -13.08 -3.53 12.11
C LEU A 10 -13.52 -2.10 11.77
N LYS A 11 -14.41 -1.92 10.78
CA LYS A 11 -14.95 -0.62 10.38
C LYS A 11 -16.40 -0.45 10.82
N CYS A 12 -16.73 0.79 11.17
CA CYS A 12 -18.09 1.19 11.48
C CYS A 12 -18.96 1.24 10.22
N PRO A 13 -20.18 0.68 10.23
CA PRO A 13 -21.09 0.70 9.07
C PRO A 13 -21.68 2.09 8.77
N ILE A 14 -21.66 3.03 9.72
CA ILE A 14 -22.14 4.42 9.52
C ILE A 14 -21.02 5.30 8.95
N THR A 15 -19.83 5.26 9.54
CA THR A 15 -18.71 6.16 9.17
C THR A 15 -17.80 5.57 8.10
N CYS A 16 -17.84 4.25 7.90
CA CYS A 16 -16.91 3.50 7.05
C CYS A 16 -15.44 3.63 7.45
N GLU A 17 -15.16 4.02 8.70
CA GLU A 17 -13.82 4.17 9.28
C GLU A 17 -13.55 3.10 10.36
N LEU A 18 -12.27 2.88 10.69
CA LEU A 18 -11.89 2.01 11.80
C LEU A 18 -12.45 2.54 13.12
N PHE A 19 -12.96 1.66 13.98
CA PHE A 19 -13.53 2.08 15.24
C PHE A 19 -12.52 2.82 16.14
N ARG A 20 -12.96 3.88 16.80
CA ARG A 20 -12.23 4.58 17.86
C ARG A 20 -12.83 4.23 19.21
N GLU A 21 -14.15 4.36 19.32
CA GLU A 21 -14.95 4.00 20.49
C GLU A 21 -16.14 3.11 20.06
N PRO A 22 -15.89 1.81 19.79
CA PRO A 22 -16.94 0.90 19.33
C PRO A 22 -17.97 0.63 20.43
N VAL A 23 -19.24 0.69 20.07
CA VAL A 23 -20.39 0.31 20.90
C VAL A 23 -21.30 -0.66 20.14
N THR A 24 -21.81 -1.68 20.82
CA THR A 24 -22.75 -2.65 20.28
C THR A 24 -24.17 -2.26 20.65
N GLY A 25 -25.04 -2.22 19.65
CA GLY A 25 -26.49 -2.07 19.83
C GLY A 25 -27.17 -3.38 20.21
N GLN A 26 -28.41 -3.30 20.67
CA GLN A 26 -29.23 -4.49 20.98
C GLN A 26 -29.55 -5.36 19.75
N ASP A 27 -29.33 -4.83 18.56
CA ASP A 27 -29.41 -5.54 17.27
C ASP A 27 -28.18 -6.40 16.97
N GLY A 28 -27.16 -6.40 17.85
CA GLY A 28 -25.94 -7.18 17.71
C GLY A 28 -24.88 -6.56 16.80
N HIS A 29 -25.14 -5.38 16.21
CA HIS A 29 -24.19 -4.68 15.37
C HIS A 29 -23.32 -3.70 16.18
N THR A 30 -22.08 -3.50 15.73
CA THR A 30 -21.14 -2.57 16.35
C THR A 30 -21.02 -1.28 15.54
N TYR A 31 -21.03 -0.15 16.23
CA TYR A 31 -21.04 1.20 15.67
C TYR A 31 -19.98 2.09 16.35
N GLU A 32 -19.57 3.15 15.67
CA GLU A 32 -18.81 4.23 16.29
C GLU A 32 -19.74 5.04 17.19
N ARG A 33 -19.34 5.26 18.46
CA ARG A 33 -20.18 5.89 19.50
C ARG A 33 -20.81 7.19 19.05
N ASP A 34 -20.02 8.14 18.58
CA ASP A 34 -20.53 9.46 18.19
C ASP A 34 -21.52 9.36 17.04
N ALA A 35 -21.26 8.47 16.07
CA ALA A 35 -22.08 8.30 14.89
C ALA A 35 -23.44 7.67 15.21
N ILE A 36 -23.46 6.63 16.06
CA ILE A 36 -24.73 5.99 16.46
C ILE A 36 -25.55 6.90 17.37
N ILE A 37 -24.93 7.66 18.27
CA ILE A 37 -25.64 8.62 19.12
C ILE A 37 -26.32 9.69 18.26
N ALA A 38 -25.61 10.26 17.29
CA ALA A 38 -26.17 11.24 16.36
C ALA A 38 -27.33 10.65 15.54
N TRP A 39 -27.24 9.39 15.12
CA TRP A 39 -28.32 8.70 14.43
C TRP A 39 -29.55 8.51 15.34
N LEU A 40 -29.36 7.99 16.56
CA LEU A 40 -30.46 7.70 17.48
C LEU A 40 -31.18 8.97 17.95
N GLN A 41 -30.47 10.09 18.10
CA GLN A 41 -31.10 11.39 18.38
C GLN A 41 -32.03 11.86 17.25
N LYS A 42 -31.77 11.45 16.01
CA LYS A 42 -32.57 11.84 14.83
C LYS A 42 -33.68 10.85 14.52
N ALA A 43 -33.40 9.55 14.58
CA ALA A 43 -34.27 8.49 14.06
C ALA A 43 -34.85 7.58 15.15
N GLY A 44 -34.15 7.41 16.29
CA GLY A 44 -34.59 6.52 17.38
C GLY A 44 -34.64 5.03 17.02
N THR A 45 -33.96 4.62 15.94
CA THR A 45 -33.99 3.25 15.40
C THR A 45 -32.60 2.74 15.05
N SER A 46 -32.44 1.42 14.94
CA SER A 46 -31.23 0.79 14.39
C SER A 46 -30.98 1.29 12.96
N PRO A 47 -29.76 1.75 12.62
CA PRO A 47 -29.41 2.11 11.25
C PRO A 47 -29.45 0.93 10.25
N ILE A 48 -29.41 -0.31 10.74
CA ILE A 48 -29.31 -1.52 9.91
C ILE A 48 -30.63 -2.30 9.92
N ALA A 49 -31.15 -2.60 11.11
CA ALA A 49 -32.35 -3.41 11.28
C ALA A 49 -33.66 -2.59 11.22
N GLY A 50 -33.58 -1.27 11.46
CA GLY A 50 -34.75 -0.38 11.50
C GLY A 50 -35.59 -0.46 12.78
N ASP A 51 -35.31 -1.41 13.67
CA ASP A 51 -36.03 -1.58 14.94
C ASP A 51 -35.76 -0.43 15.93
N PRO A 52 -36.69 -0.11 16.85
CA PRO A 52 -36.48 0.91 17.89
C PRO A 52 -35.21 0.62 18.71
N MET A 53 -34.40 1.65 18.92
CA MET A 53 -33.16 1.56 19.70
C MET A 53 -32.93 2.86 20.47
N THR A 54 -32.39 2.76 21.68
CA THR A 54 -32.09 3.92 22.52
C THR A 54 -30.60 4.01 22.85
N ILE A 55 -30.14 5.20 23.18
CA ILE A 55 -28.73 5.45 23.55
C ILE A 55 -28.33 4.58 24.76
N ASP A 56 -29.23 4.40 25.72
CA ASP A 56 -28.98 3.62 26.94
C ASP A 56 -28.79 2.11 26.69
N SER A 57 -29.29 1.63 25.54
CA SER A 57 -29.12 0.23 25.13
C SER A 57 -27.72 -0.08 24.60
N LEU A 58 -26.92 0.94 24.29
CA LEU A 58 -25.57 0.78 23.74
C LEU A 58 -24.60 0.25 24.81
N ARG A 59 -23.81 -0.76 24.44
CA ARG A 59 -22.78 -1.35 25.30
C ARG A 59 -21.40 -1.16 24.68
N PRO A 60 -20.38 -0.68 25.43
CA PRO A 60 -19.02 -0.63 24.92
C PRO A 60 -18.55 -2.01 24.42
N ASN A 61 -17.98 -2.06 23.23
CA ASN A 61 -17.43 -3.29 22.67
C ASN A 61 -15.91 -3.31 22.85
N HIS A 62 -15.46 -3.68 24.05
CA HIS A 62 -14.04 -3.72 24.39
C HIS A 62 -13.25 -4.75 23.56
N VAL A 63 -13.90 -5.80 23.06
CA VAL A 63 -13.26 -6.81 22.20
C VAL A 63 -12.92 -6.20 20.84
N VAL A 64 -13.87 -5.55 20.17
CA VAL A 64 -13.59 -4.85 18.90
C VAL A 64 -12.59 -3.72 19.12
N LYS A 65 -12.67 -3.01 20.25
CA LYS A 65 -11.68 -2.00 20.62
C LYS A 65 -10.27 -2.61 20.72
N GLN A 66 -10.14 -3.72 21.43
CA GLN A 66 -8.87 -4.43 21.57
C GLN A 66 -8.38 -4.96 20.22
N LEU A 67 -9.23 -5.53 19.36
CA LEU A 67 -8.85 -5.99 18.03
C LEU A 67 -8.39 -4.84 17.13
N VAL A 68 -9.04 -3.67 17.21
CA VAL A 68 -8.59 -2.47 16.49
C VAL A 68 -7.27 -1.96 17.06
N ASP A 69 -7.12 -1.94 18.37
CA ASP A 69 -5.90 -1.48 19.02
C ASP A 69 -4.75 -2.47 18.78
N GLU A 70 -5.01 -3.78 18.72
CA GLU A 70 -4.11 -4.84 18.28
C GLU A 70 -3.80 -4.73 16.79
N PHE A 71 -4.76 -4.39 15.94
CA PHE A 71 -4.51 -4.11 14.53
C PHE A 71 -3.61 -2.87 14.36
N LYS A 72 -3.88 -1.80 15.13
CA LYS A 72 -3.07 -0.58 15.19
C LYS A 72 -1.69 -0.84 15.82
N SER A 73 -1.60 -1.73 16.80
CA SER A 73 -0.35 -2.04 17.51
C SER A 73 0.37 -3.27 16.95
N SER A 74 -0.22 -3.94 15.94
CA SER A 74 0.28 -5.18 15.37
C SER A 74 1.71 -4.97 14.92
N SER A 75 2.56 -5.96 15.19
CA SER A 75 4.00 -5.98 14.92
C SER A 75 4.39 -5.68 13.46
N LEU A 76 3.41 -5.68 12.55
CA LEU A 76 3.52 -5.20 11.16
C LEU A 76 3.72 -3.67 11.06
N GLN A 77 3.32 -2.86 12.04
CA GLN A 77 3.66 -1.42 12.04
C GLN A 77 5.05 -1.16 12.63
N LYS A 78 5.50 -1.94 13.61
CA LYS A 78 6.80 -1.74 14.27
C LYS A 78 8.00 -2.29 13.48
N HIS A 79 7.84 -3.36 12.69
CA HIS A 79 8.93 -3.90 11.87
C HIS A 79 9.16 -3.10 10.57
N PHE A 80 8.17 -2.31 10.17
CA PHE A 80 8.16 -1.58 8.92
C PHE A 80 8.19 -0.07 9.14
N LEU A 81 8.42 0.41 10.37
CA LEU A 81 8.59 1.83 10.67
C LEU A 81 10.03 2.10 11.10
N PHE A 82 10.74 2.88 10.30
CA PHE A 82 12.11 3.30 10.51
C PHE A 82 12.15 4.77 10.96
N LYS A 83 13.22 5.17 11.66
CA LYS A 83 13.44 6.56 12.06
C LYS A 83 14.43 7.26 11.12
N PHE A 84 14.03 8.40 10.56
CA PHE A 84 14.91 9.19 9.71
C PHE A 84 16.11 9.72 10.50
N GLY A 85 17.32 9.58 9.95
CA GLY A 85 18.56 10.01 10.60
C GLY A 85 19.09 9.06 11.69
N ILE A 86 18.31 8.05 12.08
CA ILE A 86 18.72 7.01 13.05
C ILE A 86 18.88 5.66 12.34
N ASP A 87 17.85 5.22 11.61
CA ASP A 87 17.85 3.94 10.89
C ASP A 87 18.26 4.11 9.43
N ILE A 88 17.77 5.17 8.79
CA ILE A 88 17.96 5.44 7.36
C ILE A 88 18.19 6.94 7.15
N ARG A 89 19.08 7.30 6.23
CA ARG A 89 19.25 8.67 5.74
C ARG A 89 19.27 8.71 4.22
N LYS A 90 19.13 9.92 3.67
CA LYS A 90 19.42 10.20 2.26
C LYS A 90 20.92 10.17 2.02
N ALA A 91 21.36 9.53 0.95
CA ALA A 91 22.75 9.57 0.48
C ALA A 91 23.12 10.94 -0.14
N GLY A 92 22.11 11.67 -0.65
CA GLY A 92 22.29 12.98 -1.27
C GLY A 92 21.14 13.94 -0.96
N ARG A 93 21.40 15.25 -1.10
CA ARG A 93 20.39 16.30 -0.85
C ARG A 93 19.32 16.37 -1.93
N ARG A 94 19.71 16.11 -3.18
CA ARG A 94 18.82 16.19 -4.35
C ARG A 94 18.16 14.84 -4.62
N PRO A 95 16.90 14.84 -5.08
CA PRO A 95 16.27 13.61 -5.54
C PRO A 95 16.98 13.07 -6.80
N ILE A 96 16.98 11.74 -6.96
CA ILE A 96 17.40 11.08 -8.19
C ILE A 96 16.29 11.12 -9.24
N PHE A 97 15.04 11.27 -8.80
CA PHE A 97 13.88 11.40 -9.67
C PHE A 97 12.81 12.26 -9.01
N GLN A 98 12.13 13.10 -9.79
CA GLN A 98 11.09 14.00 -9.31
C GLN A 98 10.01 14.22 -10.37
N THR A 99 8.75 14.17 -9.93
CA THR A 99 7.57 14.55 -10.72
C THR A 99 6.65 15.45 -9.88
N GLN A 100 5.44 15.76 -10.37
CA GLN A 100 4.45 16.54 -9.63
C GLN A 100 3.95 15.74 -8.42
N GLY A 101 4.61 15.93 -7.27
CA GLY A 101 4.23 15.34 -5.98
C GLY A 101 4.91 14.01 -5.62
N LYS A 102 5.86 13.51 -6.42
CA LYS A 102 6.70 12.35 -6.05
C LYS A 102 8.18 12.72 -6.14
N TYR A 103 8.94 12.29 -5.14
CA TYR A 103 10.38 12.51 -5.06
C TYR A 103 11.05 11.23 -4.61
N ILE A 104 12.06 10.78 -5.35
CA ILE A 104 12.84 9.59 -5.03
C ILE A 104 14.25 10.04 -4.67
N TYR A 105 14.75 9.60 -3.52
CA TYR A 105 16.10 9.88 -3.05
C TYR A 105 16.86 8.57 -2.87
N ARG A 106 18.12 8.50 -3.32
CA ARG A 106 19.01 7.41 -2.89
C ARG A 106 19.20 7.46 -1.38
N ALA A 107 19.23 6.31 -0.73
CA ALA A 107 19.28 6.22 0.72
C ALA A 107 20.25 5.13 1.21
N GLU A 108 20.63 5.27 2.48
CA GLU A 108 21.60 4.41 3.16
C GLU A 108 21.05 3.99 4.51
N TRP A 109 21.28 2.72 4.85
CA TRP A 109 21.05 2.21 6.19
C TRP A 109 22.16 2.70 7.14
N ILE A 110 21.76 3.17 8.34
CA ILE A 110 22.65 3.69 9.38
C ILE A 110 22.80 2.66 10.51
N SER A 111 21.67 2.18 11.04
CA SER A 111 21.65 1.35 12.26
C SER A 111 22.15 -0.09 12.01
N LYS A 112 22.08 -0.57 10.77
CA LYS A 112 22.56 -1.89 10.35
C LYS A 112 22.91 -1.90 8.86
N PRO A 113 23.83 -2.76 8.39
CA PRO A 113 23.99 -2.99 6.96
C PRO A 113 22.69 -3.53 6.34
N GLY A 114 22.37 -3.09 5.12
CA GLY A 114 21.19 -3.54 4.39
C GLY A 114 21.39 -3.37 2.88
N PRO A 115 20.43 -3.85 2.06
CA PRO A 115 20.50 -3.72 0.60
C PRO A 115 20.40 -2.25 0.18
N ASP A 116 20.77 -1.96 -1.07
CA ASP A 116 20.57 -0.64 -1.66
C ASP A 116 19.08 -0.26 -1.67
N VAL A 117 18.79 0.96 -1.21
CA VAL A 117 17.42 1.45 -1.02
C VAL A 117 17.22 2.86 -1.53
N VAL A 118 15.96 3.18 -1.80
CA VAL A 118 15.48 4.54 -2.07
C VAL A 118 14.41 4.95 -1.08
N LEU A 119 14.33 6.26 -0.86
CA LEU A 119 13.23 6.91 -0.16
C LEU A 119 12.30 7.55 -1.18
N LEU A 120 11.09 7.00 -1.29
CA LEU A 120 10.01 7.58 -2.08
C LEU A 120 9.14 8.46 -1.18
N LYS A 121 9.23 9.77 -1.37
CA LYS A 121 8.32 10.76 -0.78
C LYS A 121 7.15 10.98 -1.71
N ILE A 122 5.94 10.77 -1.20
CA ILE A 122 4.68 11.07 -1.89
C ILE A 122 4.02 12.25 -1.16
N GLU A 123 3.67 13.30 -1.91
CA GLU A 123 3.00 14.48 -1.37
C GLU A 123 1.47 14.39 -1.55
N GLY A 124 0.74 14.97 -0.62
CA GLY A 124 -0.72 15.08 -0.65
C GLY A 124 -1.46 14.06 0.21
N ALA A 125 -2.76 14.30 0.39
CA ALA A 125 -3.63 13.54 1.30
C ALA A 125 -3.76 12.03 0.97
N LYS A 126 -3.31 11.60 -0.20
CA LYS A 126 -3.32 10.19 -0.62
C LYS A 126 -2.13 9.38 -0.05
N ALA A 127 -1.02 10.03 0.33
CA ALA A 127 0.24 9.36 0.68
C ALA A 127 0.09 8.28 1.76
N ASN A 128 -0.64 8.54 2.85
CA ASN A 128 -0.82 7.59 3.95
C ASN A 128 -1.70 6.40 3.56
N ARG A 129 -2.74 6.62 2.74
CA ARG A 129 -3.62 5.55 2.27
C ARG A 129 -2.91 4.63 1.29
N GLU A 130 -2.00 5.21 0.51
CA GLU A 130 -1.25 4.49 -0.52
C GLU A 130 -0.10 3.65 0.07
N ALA A 131 0.58 4.18 1.10
CA ALA A 131 1.72 3.52 1.75
C ALA A 131 1.44 2.09 2.25
N ALA A 132 0.26 1.86 2.83
CA ALA A 132 -0.11 0.55 3.37
C ALA A 132 -0.18 -0.54 2.27
N TYR A 133 -0.65 -0.19 1.07
CA TYR A 133 -0.71 -1.13 -0.05
C TYR A 133 0.67 -1.48 -0.56
N TYR A 134 1.59 -0.51 -0.64
CA TYR A 134 2.97 -0.76 -1.07
C TYR A 134 3.68 -1.77 -0.16
N VAL A 135 3.49 -1.68 1.16
CA VAL A 135 4.04 -2.65 2.11
C VAL A 135 3.38 -4.03 1.95
N GLN A 136 2.06 -4.07 1.79
CA GLN A 136 1.32 -5.33 1.69
C GLN A 136 1.59 -6.10 0.37
N LEU A 137 1.79 -5.40 -0.73
CA LEU A 137 2.00 -6.01 -2.06
C LEU A 137 3.44 -6.44 -2.31
N GLY A 138 4.39 -5.91 -1.55
CA GLY A 138 5.83 -6.14 -1.74
C GLY A 138 6.31 -7.58 -1.54
N SER A 139 5.44 -8.53 -1.17
CA SER A 139 5.80 -9.94 -1.08
C SER A 139 5.94 -10.64 -2.44
N HIS A 140 5.45 -10.03 -3.52
CA HIS A 140 5.51 -10.62 -4.86
C HIS A 140 6.89 -10.40 -5.52
N PRO A 141 7.50 -11.42 -6.15
CA PRO A 141 8.86 -11.32 -6.71
C PRO A 141 9.00 -10.27 -7.82
N HIS A 142 7.93 -10.02 -8.59
CA HIS A 142 7.90 -9.08 -9.72
C HIS A 142 7.22 -7.74 -9.40
N ILE A 143 7.05 -7.40 -8.12
CA ILE A 143 6.60 -6.07 -7.66
C ILE A 143 7.71 -5.47 -6.80
N VAL A 144 7.96 -4.17 -6.95
CA VAL A 144 8.97 -3.47 -6.15
C VAL A 144 8.68 -3.64 -4.65
N HIS A 145 9.64 -4.24 -3.97
CA HIS A 145 9.57 -4.50 -2.53
C HIS A 145 9.66 -3.20 -1.75
N THR A 146 8.69 -3.01 -0.85
CA THR A 146 8.67 -1.91 0.10
C THR A 146 8.98 -2.45 1.49
N TYR A 147 10.19 -2.17 1.98
CA TYR A 147 10.67 -2.60 3.30
C TYR A 147 9.91 -1.93 4.45
N GLY A 148 9.28 -0.79 4.19
CA GLY A 148 8.50 -0.08 5.17
C GLY A 148 8.43 1.42 4.89
N MET A 149 8.27 2.17 5.97
CA MET A 149 8.00 3.60 6.02
C MET A 149 9.03 4.23 6.94
N VAL A 150 9.46 5.43 6.61
CA VAL A 150 10.30 6.26 7.46
C VAL A 150 9.62 7.59 7.69
N GLU A 151 9.53 7.97 8.96
CA GLU A 151 8.99 9.27 9.37
C GLU A 151 10.16 10.20 9.75
N ASN A 152 10.05 11.46 9.35
CA ASN A 152 10.95 12.52 9.81
C ASN A 152 10.29 13.36 10.91
N ASP A 153 11.06 14.23 11.57
CA ASP A 153 10.58 15.08 12.67
C ASP A 153 9.45 16.06 12.29
N PHE A 154 9.10 16.16 11.00
CA PHE A 154 8.02 16.99 10.47
C PHE A 154 6.82 16.18 9.97
N ASN A 155 6.68 14.91 10.39
CA ASN A 155 5.64 13.96 9.96
C ASN A 155 5.58 13.73 8.43
N ALA A 156 6.68 14.01 7.70
CA ALA A 156 6.75 13.67 6.29
C ALA A 156 7.08 12.17 6.17
N LEU A 157 6.09 11.43 5.67
CA LEU A 157 6.19 9.99 5.49
C LEU A 157 6.86 9.66 4.15
N MET A 158 7.88 8.80 4.19
CA MET A 158 8.55 8.29 2.99
C MET A 158 8.53 6.76 2.99
N LEU A 159 8.40 6.14 1.83
CA LEU A 159 8.51 4.70 1.66
C LEU A 159 9.97 4.31 1.46
N VAL A 160 10.38 3.21 2.10
CA VAL A 160 11.69 2.60 1.91
C VAL A 160 11.53 1.45 0.92
N GLN A 161 12.09 1.60 -0.27
CA GLN A 161 11.98 0.61 -1.35
C GLN A 161 13.35 0.11 -1.79
N GLU A 162 13.38 -1.09 -2.36
CA GLU A 162 14.59 -1.58 -3.04
C GLU A 162 14.99 -0.66 -4.21
N TYR A 163 16.29 -0.50 -4.40
CA TYR A 163 16.84 0.29 -5.49
C TYR A 163 17.04 -0.59 -6.75
N ALA A 164 16.47 -0.16 -7.87
CA ALA A 164 16.71 -0.76 -9.18
C ALA A 164 18.02 -0.22 -9.76
N THR A 165 19.06 -1.05 -9.85
CA THR A 165 20.41 -0.63 -10.24
C THR A 165 20.50 -0.20 -11.70
N GLU A 166 19.68 -0.79 -12.57
CA GLU A 166 19.72 -0.58 -14.02
C GLU A 166 18.69 0.47 -14.49
N GLY A 167 17.92 1.07 -13.58
CA GLY A 167 16.89 2.05 -13.93
C GLY A 167 15.60 1.42 -14.46
N ASP A 168 14.96 2.10 -15.42
CA ASP A 168 13.69 1.68 -16.02
C ASP A 168 13.85 1.15 -17.45
N LEU A 169 12.96 0.24 -17.83
CA LEU A 169 13.00 -0.44 -19.12
C LEU A 169 12.79 0.52 -20.30
N ALA A 170 12.08 1.64 -20.12
CA ALA A 170 11.88 2.59 -21.21
C ALA A 170 13.18 3.31 -21.59
N HIS A 171 14.00 3.68 -20.59
CA HIS A 171 15.30 4.28 -20.83
C HIS A 171 16.25 3.30 -21.53
N LEU A 172 16.40 2.09 -20.97
CA LEU A 172 17.31 1.06 -21.49
C LEU A 172 17.02 0.67 -22.96
N LEU A 173 15.73 0.59 -23.33
CA LEU A 173 15.33 0.29 -24.70
C LEU A 173 15.51 1.49 -25.65
N LYS A 174 15.28 2.73 -25.19
CA LYS A 174 15.38 3.92 -26.03
C LYS A 174 16.82 4.30 -26.35
N GLU A 175 17.71 4.23 -25.37
CA GLU A 175 19.11 4.64 -25.52
C GLU A 175 19.98 3.59 -26.23
N ASN A 176 19.37 2.50 -26.72
CA ASN A 176 20.07 1.34 -27.30
C ASN A 176 21.07 0.66 -26.34
N GLU A 177 20.97 0.89 -25.04
CA GLU A 177 21.77 0.22 -24.02
C GLU A 177 21.36 -1.25 -23.85
N PHE A 178 20.13 -1.59 -24.24
CA PHE A 178 19.60 -2.95 -24.18
C PHE A 178 18.93 -3.36 -25.49
N GLN A 179 19.52 -4.34 -26.18
CA GLN A 179 19.01 -4.91 -27.43
C GLN A 179 18.88 -6.43 -27.33
N PRO A 180 17.91 -6.91 -26.53
CA PRO A 180 17.72 -8.33 -26.27
C PRO A 180 17.14 -9.08 -27.48
N PRO A 181 17.46 -10.37 -27.65
CA PRO A 181 16.72 -11.25 -28.53
C PRO A 181 15.30 -11.48 -27.98
N GLN A 182 14.41 -11.94 -28.86
CA GLN A 182 12.99 -12.14 -28.54
C GLN A 182 12.75 -13.01 -27.30
N LEU A 183 13.60 -14.00 -27.06
CA LEU A 183 13.45 -14.90 -25.91
C LEU A 183 13.60 -14.17 -24.56
N VAL A 184 14.51 -13.19 -24.48
CA VAL A 184 14.71 -12.37 -23.27
C VAL A 184 13.53 -11.41 -23.09
N LEU A 185 13.01 -10.82 -24.17
CA LEU A 185 11.80 -9.98 -24.11
C LEU A 185 10.58 -10.77 -23.63
N LEU A 186 10.43 -12.02 -24.07
CA LEU A 186 9.34 -12.89 -23.62
C LEU A 186 9.43 -13.19 -22.13
N GLU A 187 10.63 -13.44 -21.61
CA GLU A 187 10.85 -13.66 -20.18
C GLU A 187 10.49 -12.41 -19.34
N ILE A 188 10.95 -11.23 -19.76
CA ILE A 188 10.57 -9.95 -19.14
C ILE A 188 9.05 -9.76 -19.17
N PHE A 189 8.40 -10.09 -20.28
CA PHE A 189 6.95 -9.97 -20.42
C PHE A 189 6.20 -10.95 -19.49
N LEU A 190 6.69 -12.17 -19.29
CA LEU A 190 6.11 -13.12 -18.34
C LEU A 190 6.18 -12.60 -16.90
N GLN A 191 7.28 -11.97 -16.49
CA GLN A 191 7.42 -11.35 -15.17
C GLN A 191 6.40 -10.21 -14.97
N ILE A 192 6.18 -9.39 -16.01
CA ILE A 192 5.15 -8.33 -16.00
C ILE A 192 3.75 -8.93 -15.87
N ILE A 193 3.44 -10.00 -16.61
CA ILE A 193 2.14 -10.70 -16.52
C ILE A 193 1.92 -11.23 -15.10
N ASP A 194 2.92 -11.88 -14.52
CA ASP A 194 2.84 -12.45 -13.18
C ASP A 194 2.50 -11.39 -12.13
N ALA A 195 3.18 -10.24 -12.18
CA ALA A 195 2.87 -9.08 -11.33
C ALA A 195 1.46 -8.52 -11.56
N MET A 196 1.00 -8.43 -12.82
CA MET A 196 -0.34 -7.92 -13.15
C MET A 196 -1.46 -8.87 -12.69
N VAL A 197 -1.26 -10.19 -12.80
CA VAL A 197 -2.17 -11.20 -12.25
C VAL A 197 -2.26 -11.05 -10.74
N TYR A 198 -1.13 -10.86 -10.07
CA TYR A 198 -1.10 -10.60 -8.63
C TYR A 198 -1.89 -9.34 -8.24
N LEU A 199 -1.66 -8.21 -8.92
CA LEU A 199 -2.42 -6.97 -8.66
C LEU A 199 -3.93 -7.17 -8.89
N ALA A 200 -4.32 -7.88 -9.94
CA ALA A 200 -5.72 -8.17 -10.25
C ALA A 200 -6.39 -9.01 -9.14
N ASN A 201 -5.68 -10.00 -8.58
CA ASN A 201 -6.17 -10.80 -7.45
C ASN A 201 -6.39 -9.97 -6.17
N TYR A 202 -5.69 -8.83 -6.03
CA TYR A 202 -5.89 -7.85 -4.97
C TYR A 202 -6.96 -6.78 -5.32
N GLY A 203 -7.63 -6.89 -6.47
CA GLY A 203 -8.62 -5.93 -6.94
C GLY A 203 -8.02 -4.58 -7.34
N ILE A 204 -6.72 -4.56 -7.68
CA ILE A 204 -5.98 -3.36 -8.05
C ILE A 204 -5.80 -3.34 -9.57
N VAL A 205 -6.23 -2.24 -10.18
CA VAL A 205 -5.94 -1.95 -11.59
C VAL A 205 -4.78 -0.99 -11.62
N HIS A 206 -3.65 -1.40 -12.20
CA HIS A 206 -2.44 -0.56 -12.27
C HIS A 206 -2.72 0.82 -12.87
N GLY A 207 -3.54 0.88 -13.93
CA GLY A 207 -4.00 2.14 -14.55
C GLY A 207 -2.94 2.95 -15.31
N ASP A 208 -1.67 2.51 -15.29
CA ASP A 208 -0.56 3.18 -15.97
C ASP A 208 0.56 2.18 -16.34
N LEU A 209 0.20 1.01 -16.88
CA LEU A 209 1.19 0.02 -17.28
C LEU A 209 1.97 0.52 -18.51
N ALA A 210 3.25 0.79 -18.33
CA ALA A 210 4.17 1.23 -19.39
C ALA A 210 5.61 0.89 -19.02
N CYS A 211 6.52 0.81 -20.00
CA CYS A 211 7.93 0.43 -19.76
C CYS A 211 8.66 1.32 -18.74
N ARG A 212 8.24 2.59 -18.57
CA ARG A 212 8.80 3.50 -17.56
C ARG A 212 8.48 3.09 -16.12
N ASN A 213 7.42 2.29 -15.93
CA ASN A 213 6.99 1.74 -14.65
C ASN A 213 7.44 0.28 -14.46
N VAL A 214 8.32 -0.21 -15.34
CA VAL A 214 9.00 -1.51 -15.24
C VAL A 214 10.45 -1.23 -14.87
N LEU A 215 10.81 -1.47 -13.61
CA LEU A 215 12.17 -1.28 -13.12
C LEU A 215 13.01 -2.54 -13.33
N VAL A 216 14.29 -2.34 -13.64
CA VAL A 216 15.22 -3.41 -13.98
C VAL A 216 16.25 -3.58 -12.85
N PHE A 217 16.28 -4.80 -12.30
CA PHE A 217 17.16 -5.17 -11.17
C PHE A 217 18.32 -6.05 -11.58
N ARG A 218 18.13 -6.84 -12.63
CA ARG A 218 19.21 -7.60 -13.30
C ARG A 218 18.95 -7.59 -14.79
N LEU A 219 20.01 -7.41 -15.56
CA LEU A 219 19.96 -7.29 -17.01
C LEU A 219 21.01 -8.20 -17.63
N HIS A 220 20.58 -9.09 -18.52
CA HIS A 220 21.47 -9.95 -19.28
C HIS A 220 20.95 -10.12 -20.72
N ASN A 221 21.78 -9.77 -21.70
CA ASN A 221 21.34 -9.66 -23.08
C ASN A 221 20.99 -11.00 -23.74
N SER A 222 21.64 -12.11 -23.37
CA SER A 222 21.44 -13.41 -24.05
C SER A 222 20.80 -14.52 -23.22
N ASN A 223 20.81 -14.42 -21.87
CA ASN A 223 20.27 -15.41 -20.95
C ASN A 223 18.97 -14.86 -20.34
N PRO A 224 17.78 -15.35 -20.76
CA PRO A 224 16.51 -14.87 -20.24
C PRO A 224 16.41 -14.96 -18.72
N GLN A 225 16.87 -16.06 -18.13
CA GLN A 225 16.70 -16.37 -16.71
C GLN A 225 17.54 -15.49 -15.77
N GLU A 226 18.51 -14.74 -16.31
CA GLU A 226 19.32 -13.80 -15.53
C GLU A 226 18.71 -12.39 -15.48
N ASN A 227 17.60 -12.14 -16.19
CA ASN A 227 16.89 -10.87 -16.15
C ASN A 227 15.88 -10.84 -15.00
N LEU A 228 15.81 -9.73 -14.29
CA LEU A 228 14.81 -9.50 -13.25
C LEU A 228 14.22 -8.10 -13.42
N VAL A 229 12.92 -8.05 -13.68
CA VAL A 229 12.14 -6.81 -13.72
C VAL A 229 11.06 -6.82 -12.67
N LYS A 230 10.69 -5.63 -12.19
CA LYS A 230 9.62 -5.46 -11.22
C LYS A 230 8.75 -4.26 -11.56
N LEU A 231 7.44 -4.41 -11.38
CA LEU A 231 6.49 -3.32 -11.54
C LEU A 231 6.53 -2.35 -10.37
N THR A 232 6.42 -1.06 -10.68
CA THR A 232 6.31 0.04 -9.73
C THR A 232 5.16 0.97 -10.11
N ASP A 233 4.90 1.99 -9.29
CA ASP A 233 3.98 3.10 -9.59
C ASP A 233 2.58 2.65 -10.04
N PHE A 234 2.09 1.54 -9.49
CA PHE A 234 0.73 1.11 -9.71
C PHE A 234 -0.24 2.09 -9.05
N GLY A 235 -1.14 2.66 -9.86
CA GLY A 235 -2.20 3.51 -9.39
C GLY A 235 -3.11 2.72 -8.46
N LEU A 236 -3.33 3.22 -7.24
CA LEU A 236 -4.22 2.57 -6.27
C LEU A 236 -5.70 2.86 -6.57
N THR A 237 -6.05 2.85 -7.85
CA THR A 237 -7.41 2.93 -8.33
C THR A 237 -8.05 1.56 -8.11
N ARG A 238 -8.86 1.46 -7.05
CA ARG A 238 -9.69 0.28 -6.81
C ARG A 238 -10.73 0.17 -7.92
N ALA A 239 -10.93 -1.03 -8.45
CA ALA A 239 -11.98 -1.32 -9.44
C ALA A 239 -13.41 -1.20 -8.90
N SER A 240 -13.66 -0.50 -7.78
CA SER A 240 -14.96 -0.46 -7.11
C SER A 240 -16.02 0.44 -7.78
N THR A 241 -15.86 0.80 -9.04
CA THR A 241 -16.90 1.53 -9.78
C THR A 241 -17.03 1.17 -11.27
N LEU A 242 -16.34 0.14 -11.80
CA LEU A 242 -16.31 -0.08 -13.26
C LEU A 242 -16.72 -1.46 -13.78
N TYR A 243 -17.17 -2.39 -12.94
CA TYR A 243 -17.77 -3.63 -13.45
C TYR A 243 -19.03 -4.02 -12.67
N SER A 244 -20.06 -3.19 -12.78
CA SER A 244 -21.42 -3.70 -12.87
C SER A 244 -21.61 -4.16 -14.31
N VAL A 245 -21.10 -5.36 -14.65
CA VAL A 245 -21.53 -5.99 -15.89
C VAL A 245 -22.92 -6.54 -15.62
N VAL A 246 -23.88 -5.98 -16.36
CA VAL A 246 -25.29 -6.38 -16.47
C VAL A 246 -25.42 -7.87 -16.71
#